data_AF-A0A806TB42-F1
#
_entry.id   AF-A0A806TB42-F1
#
_cell.length_a   1.000
_cell.length_b   1.000
_cell.length_c   1.000
_cell.angle_alpha   90.00
_cell.angle_beta   90.00
_cell.angle_gamma   90.00
#
_symmetry.space_group_name_H-M   'P 1'
#
loop_
_entity.id
_entity.type
_entity.pdbx_description
1 polymer ?
#
loop_
_entity_poly.entity_id
_entity_poly.type
_entity_poly.pdbx_seq_one_letter_code
_entity_poly.pdbx_strand_id
1 'polypeptide(L)'
;MKSTGIVRKVDELGRVVIPIELRRTLGIAEKDALEIYVDEERIILKKYKPNMTCQVTGEVSDDNIQLASGKLILSREGAEQIMKELQDSLQASK
;
A
#
# COMPACT_ATOMS: atom_id res chain seq x y z
N MET A 1 2.75 -14.25 15.68
CA MET A 1 1.69 -14.73 14.76
C MET A 1 0.48 -15.13 15.58
N LYS A 2 -0.72 -14.59 15.27
CA LYS A 2 -1.97 -15.10 15.83
C LYS A 2 -2.48 -16.19 14.90
N SER A 3 -2.42 -17.45 15.33
CA SER A 3 -2.99 -18.55 14.54
C SER A 3 -4.49 -18.54 14.75
N THR A 4 -5.26 -18.33 13.69
CA THR A 4 -6.72 -18.42 13.75
C THR A 4 -7.20 -19.87 13.73
N GLY A 5 -6.35 -20.83 13.35
CA GLY A 5 -6.69 -22.26 13.28
C GLY A 5 -7.76 -22.59 12.22
N ILE A 6 -8.11 -21.64 11.35
CA ILE A 6 -9.17 -21.80 10.36
C ILE A 6 -8.61 -22.50 9.12
N VAL A 7 -9.13 -23.68 8.82
CA VAL A 7 -8.80 -24.43 7.61
C VAL A 7 -9.92 -24.28 6.60
N ARG A 8 -9.57 -23.92 5.36
CA ARG A 8 -10.53 -23.83 4.25
C ARG A 8 -10.02 -24.62 3.06
N LYS A 9 -10.93 -25.35 2.41
CA LYS A 9 -10.65 -26.02 1.15
C LYS A 9 -10.58 -24.99 0.03
N VAL A 10 -9.69 -25.25 -0.91
CA VAL A 10 -9.61 -24.53 -2.18
C VAL A 10 -10.78 -24.99 -3.06
N ASP A 11 -11.32 -24.08 -3.87
CA ASP A 11 -12.34 -24.45 -4.86
C ASP A 11 -11.73 -25.05 -6.13
N GLU A 12 -12.57 -25.41 -7.10
CA GLU A 12 -12.16 -26.05 -8.36
C GLU A 12 -11.25 -25.16 -9.23
N LEU A 13 -11.19 -23.86 -8.96
CA LEU A 13 -10.42 -22.88 -9.73
C LEU A 13 -9.18 -22.39 -8.98
N GLY A 14 -8.87 -22.93 -7.80
CA GLY A 14 -7.72 -22.50 -7.01
C GLY A 14 -7.98 -21.29 -6.10
N ARG A 15 -9.24 -20.85 -5.94
CA ARG A 15 -9.57 -19.69 -5.10
C ARG A 15 -9.75 -20.12 -3.65
N VAL A 16 -9.34 -19.23 -2.74
CA VAL A 16 -9.53 -19.39 -1.29
C VAL A 16 -10.48 -18.31 -0.80
N VAL A 17 -11.44 -18.71 0.03
CA VAL A 17 -12.39 -17.78 0.65
C VAL A 17 -11.85 -17.28 1.98
N ILE A 18 -11.75 -15.96 2.14
CA ILE A 18 -11.40 -15.31 3.41
C ILE A 18 -12.66 -15.24 4.29
N PRO A 19 -12.64 -15.79 5.52
CA PRO A 19 -13.74 -15.70 6.47
C PRO A 19 -14.21 -14.25 6.73
N ILE A 20 -15.51 -14.07 6.94
CA ILE A 20 -16.12 -12.74 7.15
C ILE A 20 -15.53 -12.00 8.35
N GLU A 21 -15.11 -12.73 9.39
CA GLU A 21 -14.48 -12.16 10.59
C GLU A 21 -13.11 -11.52 10.27
N LEU A 22 -12.29 -12.18 9.47
CA LEU A 22 -11.01 -11.64 9.01
C LEU A 22 -11.22 -10.44 8.08
N ARG A 23 -12.22 -10.50 7.19
CA ARG A 23 -12.57 -9.36 6.33
C ARG A 23 -12.95 -8.12 7.16
N ARG A 24 -13.74 -8.29 8.23
CA ARG A 24 -14.11 -7.18 9.13
C ARG A 24 -12.91 -6.65 9.91
N THR A 25 -12.09 -7.54 10.44
CA THR A 25 -10.90 -7.16 11.24
C THR A 25 -9.84 -6.45 10.40
N LEU A 26 -9.63 -6.89 9.16
CA LEU A 26 -8.68 -6.30 8.22
C LEU A 26 -9.29 -5.18 7.36
N GLY A 27 -10.59 -4.91 7.50
CA GLY A 27 -11.31 -3.89 6.73
C GLY A 27 -11.28 -4.13 5.22
N ILE A 28 -11.39 -5.40 4.78
CA ILE A 28 -11.39 -5.80 3.36
C ILE A 28 -12.83 -5.83 2.85
N ALA A 29 -13.20 -4.84 2.05
CA ALA A 29 -14.52 -4.73 1.44
C ALA A 29 -14.65 -5.61 0.18
N GLU A 30 -15.82 -5.61 -0.46
CA GLU A 30 -15.97 -6.19 -1.79
C GLU A 30 -15.22 -5.33 -2.82
N LYS A 31 -14.56 -5.98 -3.78
CA LYS A 31 -13.72 -5.35 -4.82
C LYS A 31 -12.43 -4.67 -4.31
N ASP A 32 -12.11 -4.77 -3.02
CA ASP A 32 -10.80 -4.34 -2.52
C ASP A 32 -9.69 -5.20 -3.14
N ALA A 33 -8.65 -4.53 -3.65
CA ALA A 33 -7.46 -5.21 -4.14
C ALA A 33 -6.62 -5.71 -2.96
N LEU A 34 -6.10 -6.92 -3.10
CA LEU A 34 -5.14 -7.52 -2.17
C LEU A 34 -3.86 -7.82 -2.94
N GLU A 35 -2.74 -7.53 -2.31
CA GLU A 35 -1.42 -7.87 -2.80
C GLU A 35 -1.01 -9.22 -2.22
N ILE A 36 -0.45 -10.08 -3.08
CA ILE A 36 -0.07 -11.44 -2.75
C ILE A 36 1.46 -11.51 -2.77
N TYR A 37 2.04 -11.78 -1.60
CA TYR A 37 3.46 -12.06 -1.46
C TYR A 37 3.67 -13.54 -1.19
N VAL A 38 4.80 -14.06 -1.66
CA VAL A 38 5.25 -15.43 -1.39
C VAL A 38 6.55 -15.34 -0.61
N ASP A 39 6.56 -15.96 0.56
CA ASP A 39 7.72 -16.04 1.46
C ASP A 39 7.97 -17.51 1.79
N GLU A 40 9.01 -18.09 1.21
CA GLU A 40 9.33 -19.52 1.27
C GLU A 40 8.12 -20.41 0.92
N GLU A 41 7.48 -21.01 1.93
CA GLU A 41 6.31 -21.89 1.81
C GLU A 41 5.01 -21.22 2.27
N ARG A 42 5.00 -19.89 2.44
CA ARG A 42 3.89 -19.12 2.98
C ARG A 42 3.38 -18.10 1.97
N ILE A 43 2.06 -17.97 1.91
CA ILE A 43 1.38 -16.90 1.16
C ILE A 43 0.99 -15.82 2.16
N ILE A 44 1.45 -14.59 1.92
CA ILE A 44 1.13 -13.41 2.73
C ILE A 44 0.21 -12.52 1.91
N LEU A 45 -0.98 -12.24 2.46
CA LEU A 45 -1.96 -11.34 1.85
C LEU A 45 -1.90 -9.97 2.54
N LYS A 46 -1.62 -8.92 1.78
CA LYS A 46 -1.62 -7.53 2.28
C LYS A 46 -2.73 -6.74 1.58
N LYS A 47 -3.37 -5.80 2.28
CA LYS A 47 -4.33 -4.89 1.65
C LYS A 47 -3.59 -3.99 0.66
N TYR A 48 -3.96 -4.05 -0.62
CA TYR A 48 -3.35 -3.19 -1.63
C TYR A 48 -3.87 -1.77 -1.42
N LYS A 49 -2.95 -0.85 -1.10
CA LYS A 49 -3.24 0.57 -0.98
C LYS A 49 -2.59 1.29 -2.15
N PRO A 50 -3.33 1.60 -3.24
CA PRO A 50 -2.78 2.32 -4.40
C PRO A 50 -2.37 3.76 -4.07
N ASN A 51 -2.80 4.30 -2.93
CA ASN A 51 -2.66 5.72 -2.57
C ASN A 51 -1.31 6.03 -1.89
N MET A 52 -0.32 5.16 -2.02
CA MET A 52 0.98 5.30 -1.36
C MET A 52 2.15 5.13 -2.33
N THR A 53 1.94 5.35 -3.62
CA THR A 53 3.04 5.47 -4.59
C THR A 53 3.58 6.90 -4.58
N CYS A 54 4.86 7.06 -4.29
CA CYS A 54 5.54 8.34 -4.43
C CYS A 54 5.49 8.80 -5.89
N GLN A 55 4.97 10.00 -6.16
CA GLN A 55 4.87 10.54 -7.52
C GLN A 55 6.22 10.91 -8.14
N VAL A 56 7.26 11.05 -7.30
CA VAL A 56 8.62 11.44 -7.73
C VAL A 56 9.52 10.23 -7.87
N THR A 57 9.63 9.40 -6.83
CA THR A 57 10.54 8.25 -6.81
C THR A 57 9.90 6.96 -7.33
N GLY A 58 8.57 6.91 -7.46
CA GLY A 58 7.85 5.69 -7.83
C GLY A 58 7.80 4.63 -6.72
N GLU A 59 8.40 4.89 -5.56
CA GLU A 59 8.43 3.95 -4.45
C GLU A 59 7.04 3.83 -3.80
N VAL A 60 6.62 2.60 -3.56
CA VAL A 60 5.40 2.28 -2.83
C VAL A 60 5.80 1.93 -1.40
N SER A 61 5.53 2.83 -0.46
CA SER A 61 5.79 2.60 0.97
C SER A 61 4.64 3.09 1.82
N ASP A 62 4.32 2.35 2.89
CA ASP A 62 3.34 2.77 3.90
C ASP A 62 3.79 4.02 4.67
N ASP A 63 5.08 4.39 4.58
CA ASP A 63 5.66 5.59 5.19
C ASP A 63 5.56 6.84 4.29
N ASN A 64 4.93 6.72 3.12
CA ASN A 64 4.82 7.85 2.19
C ASN A 64 3.88 8.93 2.72
N ILE A 65 4.34 10.17 2.61
CA ILE A 65 3.70 11.36 3.16
C ILE A 65 2.63 11.84 2.17
N GLN A 66 1.41 12.03 2.67
CA GLN A 66 0.34 12.69 1.91
C GLN A 66 0.35 14.20 2.18
N LEU A 67 0.51 14.98 1.11
CA LEU A 67 0.47 16.45 1.11
C LEU A 67 -0.68 16.95 0.22
N ALA A 68 -1.08 18.20 0.41
CA ALA A 68 -2.16 18.87 -0.35
C ALA A 68 -3.50 18.09 -0.37
N SER A 69 -3.94 17.64 0.81
CA SER A 69 -5.20 16.90 1.00
C SER A 69 -5.29 15.60 0.18
N GLY A 70 -4.17 14.87 0.09
CA GLY A 70 -4.09 13.58 -0.60
C GLY A 70 -3.85 13.67 -2.12
N LYS A 71 -3.63 14.88 -2.66
CA LYS A 71 -3.29 15.08 -4.07
C LYS A 71 -1.83 14.76 -4.38
N LEU A 72 -0.95 14.86 -3.39
CA LEU A 72 0.48 14.65 -3.53
C LEU A 72 0.91 13.57 -2.55
N ILE A 73 1.50 12.49 -3.05
CA ILE A 73 2.06 11.40 -2.25
C ILE A 73 3.55 11.38 -2.55
N LEU A 74 4.37 11.57 -1.52
CA LEU A 74 5.82 11.65 -1.65
C LEU A 74 6.50 10.72 -0.63
N SER A 75 7.57 10.05 -1.07
CA SER A 75 8.55 9.45 -0.16
C SER A 75 9.38 10.56 0.48
N ARG A 76 10.07 10.24 1.58
CA ARG A 76 10.95 11.22 2.26
C ARG A 76 11.98 11.81 1.30
N GLU A 77 12.58 10.97 0.46
CA GLU A 77 13.57 11.40 -0.53
C GLU A 77 12.94 12.30 -1.62
N GLY A 78 11.77 11.91 -2.15
CA GLY A 78 11.06 12.73 -3.15
C GLY A 78 10.61 14.09 -2.60
N ALA A 79 10.28 14.16 -1.31
CA ALA A 79 9.94 15.41 -0.64
C ALA A 79 11.14 16.36 -0.49
N GLU A 80 12.32 15.83 -0.13
CA GLU A 80 13.56 16.62 -0.05
C GLU A 80 13.96 17.16 -1.43
N GLN A 81 13.80 16.34 -2.48
CA GLN A 81 14.12 16.73 -3.86
C GLN A 81 13.20 17.85 -4.36
N ILE A 82 11.88 17.72 -4.19
CA ILE A 82 10.91 18.77 -4.52
C ILE A 82 11.15 20.04 -3.71
N MET A 83 11.49 19.92 -2.42
CA MET A 83 11.74 21.09 -1.58
C MET A 83 12.92 21.92 -2.11
N LYS A 84 13.97 21.25 -2.59
CA LYS A 84 15.12 21.91 -3.20
C LYS A 84 14.78 22.59 -4.52
N GLU A 85 14.09 21.89 -5.42
CA GLU A 85 13.67 22.45 -6.72
C GLU A 85 12.70 23.64 -6.57
N LEU A 86 11.79 23.58 -5.59
CA LEU A 86 10.90 24.70 -5.27
C LEU A 86 11.66 25.90 -4.71
N GLN A 87 12.64 25.69 -3.83
CA GLN A 87 13.49 26.78 -3.32
C GLN A 87 14.28 27.44 -4.44
N ASP A 88 14.91 26.65 -5.31
CA ASP A 88 15.69 27.15 -6.44
C ASP A 88 14.80 27.95 -7.43
N SER A 89 13.60 27.45 -7.72
CA SER A 89 12.64 28.11 -8.62
C SER A 89 12.06 29.40 -8.05
N LEU A 90 11.79 29.43 -6.74
CA LEU A 90 11.29 30.63 -6.04
C LEU A 90 12.38 31.69 -5.84
N GLN A 91 13.65 31.29 -5.73
CA GLN A 91 14.77 32.22 -5.67
C GLN A 91 15.13 32.81 -7.04
N ALA A 92 14.94 32.06 -8.14
CA ALA A 92 15.14 32.54 -9.50
C ALA A 92 14.11 33.59 -9.97
N SER A 93 13.01 33.79 -9.23
CA SER A 93 11.99 34.82 -9.49
C SER A 93 12.18 36.12 -8.68
N LYS A 94 13.33 36.31 -8.02
CA LYS A 94 13.74 37.59 -7.42
C LYS A 94 14.86 38.23 -8.22
#